data_AF-A0A1I0LJM2-F1
#
_entry.id   AF-A0A1I0LJM2-F1
#
_cell.length_a   1.000
_cell.length_b   1.000
_cell.length_c   1.000
_cell.angle_alpha   90.00
_cell.angle_beta   90.00
_cell.angle_gamma   90.00
#
_symmetry.space_group_name_H-M   'P 1'
#
loop_
_entity.id
_entity.type
_entity.pdbx_description
1 polymer ?
#
loop_
_entity_poly.entity_id
_entity_poly.type
_entity_poly.pdbx_seq_one_letter_code
_entity_poly.pdbx_strand_id
1 'polypeptide(L)'
;MGRARRRRDRVLEHLTELRSLPIGGAPEPAFRARLRAELISRHRAEQSPYPFPSVSAADLPSLSSGTPVPSSPGRHARPRASRRPARRRPMLSHLASFGLAAGMMVSAFATYQSVPGDSLYPLKRAAESTLVRLSADDAQRGERELDSAKTRAKEVASLLGSAGDGPLVGETLKDMEDSTRSGISRLERAEPRSPKIKKFARDQKEMVSPMLPQLNGDQQAQAEGYLHYIEGLVAPQ
;
A
#
# COMPACT_ATOMS: atom_id res chain seq x y z
N MET A 1 20.96 5.29 -38.29
CA MET A 1 19.98 4.54 -37.44
C MET A 1 20.48 3.23 -36.81
N GLY A 2 21.49 2.52 -37.34
CA GLY A 2 21.81 1.14 -36.91
C GLY A 2 22.34 0.89 -35.48
N ARG A 3 22.97 1.87 -34.80
CA ARG A 3 23.57 1.64 -33.46
C ARG A 3 22.52 1.44 -32.35
N ALA A 4 21.40 2.17 -32.40
CA ALA A 4 20.34 2.07 -31.39
C ALA A 4 19.56 0.75 -31.48
N ARG A 5 19.37 0.20 -32.69
CA ARG A 5 18.75 -1.11 -32.91
C ARG A 5 19.61 -2.23 -32.31
N ARG A 6 20.89 -2.31 -32.70
CA ARG A 6 21.85 -3.27 -32.13
C ARG A 6 21.97 -3.22 -30.60
N ARG A 7 21.82 -2.04 -29.98
CA ARG A 7 21.80 -1.91 -28.51
C ARG A 7 20.52 -2.49 -27.89
N ARG A 8 19.37 -2.35 -28.53
CA ARG A 8 18.10 -2.97 -28.09
C ARG A 8 18.15 -4.48 -28.27
N ASP A 9 18.61 -4.95 -29.43
CA ASP A 9 18.68 -6.38 -29.76
C ASP A 9 19.54 -7.13 -28.72
N ARG A 10 20.73 -6.60 -28.39
CA ARG A 10 21.62 -7.16 -27.36
C ARG A 10 21.03 -7.14 -25.94
N VAL A 11 20.15 -6.18 -25.61
CA VAL A 11 19.44 -6.15 -24.31
C VAL A 11 18.35 -7.22 -24.27
N LEU A 12 17.61 -7.42 -25.36
CA LEU A 12 16.60 -8.49 -25.45
C LEU A 12 17.23 -9.89 -25.38
N GLU A 13 18.40 -10.06 -25.98
CA GLU A 13 19.23 -11.26 -25.90
C GLU A 13 19.61 -11.58 -24.44
N HIS A 14 20.19 -10.62 -23.71
CA HIS A 14 20.53 -10.78 -22.28
C HIS A 14 19.30 -11.03 -21.39
N LEU A 15 18.16 -10.38 -21.67
CA LEU A 15 16.90 -10.64 -20.93
C LEU A 15 16.36 -12.05 -21.19
N THR A 16 16.56 -12.58 -22.40
CA THR A 16 16.16 -13.95 -22.76
C THR A 16 17.07 -14.98 -22.08
N GLU A 17 18.38 -14.72 -22.05
CA GLU A 17 19.36 -15.52 -21.32
C GLU A 17 19.03 -15.55 -19.81
N LEU A 18 18.80 -14.39 -19.19
CA LEU A 18 18.38 -14.28 -17.78
C LEU A 18 17.05 -15.00 -17.47
N ARG A 19 16.10 -15.01 -18.42
CA ARG A 19 14.85 -15.78 -18.29
C ARG A 19 15.06 -17.29 -18.39
N SER A 20 16.08 -17.73 -19.13
CA SER A 20 16.42 -19.15 -19.30
C SER A 20 17.23 -19.73 -18.13
N LEU A 21 17.86 -18.88 -17.32
CA LEU A 21 18.50 -19.31 -16.08
C LEU A 21 17.45 -19.90 -15.13
N PRO A 22 17.71 -21.07 -14.51
CA PRO A 22 16.83 -21.62 -13.48
C PRO A 22 16.94 -20.78 -12.21
N ILE A 23 16.16 -19.71 -12.15
CA ILE A 23 15.78 -19.07 -10.88
C ILE A 23 15.18 -20.18 -10.03
N GLY A 24 15.72 -20.36 -8.81
CA GLY A 24 15.56 -21.59 -8.02
C GLY A 24 14.12 -22.09 -7.93
N GLY A 25 13.97 -23.43 -7.91
CA GLY A 25 12.69 -24.12 -7.99
C GLY A 25 11.64 -23.62 -6.98
N ALA A 26 10.37 -23.90 -7.31
CA ALA A 26 9.21 -23.41 -6.55
C ALA A 26 9.39 -23.60 -5.02
N PRO A 27 9.02 -22.59 -4.20
CA PRO A 27 9.28 -22.62 -2.77
C PRO A 27 8.68 -23.86 -2.10
N GLU A 28 9.41 -24.40 -1.12
CA GLU A 28 9.09 -25.64 -0.43
C GLU A 28 7.59 -25.71 -0.03
N PRO A 29 6.87 -26.82 -0.30
CA PRO A 29 5.45 -26.94 0.06
C PRO A 29 5.15 -26.62 1.54
N ALA A 30 6.03 -27.01 2.46
CA ALA A 30 5.90 -26.70 3.88
C ALA A 30 6.08 -25.21 4.20
N PHE A 31 6.94 -24.49 3.47
CA PHE A 31 7.01 -23.02 3.56
C PHE A 31 5.72 -22.36 3.06
N ARG A 32 5.21 -22.79 1.90
CA ARG A 32 3.96 -22.27 1.33
C ARG A 32 2.76 -22.50 2.25
N ALA A 33 2.67 -23.67 2.89
CA ALA A 33 1.64 -23.99 3.85
C ALA A 33 1.71 -23.11 5.11
N ARG A 34 2.91 -22.93 5.68
CA ARG A 34 3.14 -22.04 6.84
C ARG A 34 2.77 -20.59 6.53
N LEU A 35 3.25 -20.05 5.40
CA LEU A 35 2.94 -18.67 4.98
C LEU A 35 1.43 -18.47 4.78
N ARG A 36 0.73 -19.43 4.17
CA ARG A 36 -0.73 -19.37 4.02
C ARG A 36 -1.44 -19.34 5.37
N ALA A 37 -1.04 -20.20 6.31
CA ALA A 37 -1.62 -20.23 7.65
C ALA A 37 -1.40 -18.93 8.42
N GLU A 38 -0.19 -18.36 8.34
CA GLU A 38 0.15 -17.09 8.98
C GLU A 38 -0.66 -15.92 8.43
N LEU A 39 -0.78 -15.79 7.10
CA LEU A 39 -1.57 -14.73 6.46
C LEU A 39 -3.06 -14.81 6.82
N ILE A 40 -3.64 -16.01 6.83
CA ILE A 40 -5.04 -16.23 7.25
C ILE A 40 -5.22 -15.88 8.73
N SER A 41 -4.26 -16.23 9.59
CA SER A 41 -4.30 -15.91 11.03
C SER A 41 -4.26 -14.40 11.28
N ARG A 42 -3.36 -13.68 10.62
CA ARG A 42 -3.24 -12.21 10.71
C ARG A 42 -4.51 -11.52 10.20
N HIS A 43 -5.01 -11.92 9.04
CA HIS A 43 -6.24 -11.36 8.47
C HIS A 43 -7.45 -11.54 9.41
N ARG A 44 -7.56 -12.70 10.08
CA ARG A 44 -8.63 -12.94 11.06
C ARG A 44 -8.49 -12.07 12.32
N ALA A 45 -7.27 -11.78 12.76
CA ALA A 45 -7.02 -10.87 13.87
C ALA A 45 -7.36 -9.41 13.50
N GLU A 46 -7.04 -8.99 12.28
CA GLU A 46 -7.34 -7.66 11.74
C GLU A 46 -8.85 -7.45 11.44
N GLN A 47 -9.58 -8.53 11.14
CA GLN A 47 -11.04 -8.52 10.97
C GLN A 47 -11.83 -8.50 12.29
N SER A 48 -11.17 -8.52 13.45
CA SER A 48 -11.88 -8.37 14.73
C SER A 48 -12.48 -6.95 14.82
N PRO A 49 -13.82 -6.80 14.97
CA PRO A 49 -14.41 -5.48 15.18
C PRO A 49 -13.80 -4.82 16.42
N TYR A 50 -13.49 -3.53 16.31
CA TYR A 50 -12.80 -2.75 17.34
C TYR A 50 -13.40 -2.94 18.74
N PRO A 51 -12.53 -3.00 19.75
CA PRO A 51 -12.54 -1.99 20.79
C PRO A 51 -11.33 -1.08 20.61
N PHE A 52 -11.55 0.23 20.55
CA PHE A 52 -10.46 1.21 20.65
C PHE A 52 -9.86 1.14 22.07
N PRO A 53 -8.57 0.82 22.26
CA PRO A 53 -7.91 1.14 23.51
C PRO A 53 -7.55 2.62 23.47
N SER A 54 -8.29 3.43 24.24
CA SER A 54 -7.86 4.79 24.57
C SER A 54 -6.58 4.71 25.41
N VAL A 55 -5.41 4.82 24.77
CA VAL A 55 -4.14 4.86 25.49
C VAL A 55 -4.07 6.16 26.28
N SER A 56 -4.25 6.07 27.59
CA SER A 56 -4.08 7.20 28.50
C SER A 56 -2.60 7.60 28.53
N ALA A 57 -2.32 8.90 28.65
CA ALA A 57 -0.96 9.44 28.65
C ALA A 57 -0.10 9.06 29.88
N ALA A 58 -0.57 8.13 30.71
CA ALA A 58 0.12 7.63 31.90
C ALA A 58 1.05 6.42 31.63
N ASP A 59 0.85 5.67 30.54
CA ASP A 59 1.52 4.38 30.30
C ASP A 59 2.76 4.45 29.38
N LEU A 60 3.45 5.60 29.34
CA LEU A 60 4.73 5.74 28.62
C LEU A 60 5.92 5.51 29.57
N PRO A 61 6.64 4.37 29.49
CA PRO A 61 7.85 4.17 30.27
C PRO A 61 8.99 5.08 29.76
N SER A 62 9.48 5.93 30.66
CA SER A 62 10.61 6.84 30.40
C SER A 62 11.91 6.07 30.17
N LEU A 63 12.47 6.15 28.97
CA LEU A 63 13.78 5.60 28.63
C LEU A 63 14.90 6.47 29.23
N SER A 64 15.30 6.17 30.46
CA SER A 64 16.52 6.70 31.09
C SER A 64 17.61 5.63 31.15
N SER A 65 18.84 6.04 30.85
CA SER A 65 20.02 5.18 30.72
C SER A 65 20.74 4.92 32.04
N GLY A 66 21.14 3.67 32.31
CA GLY A 66 22.18 3.38 33.32
C GLY A 66 22.09 1.99 33.98
N THR A 67 23.08 1.13 33.73
CA THR A 67 23.48 0.01 34.60
C THR A 67 24.19 0.57 35.86
N PRO A 68 24.19 -0.10 37.04
CA PRO A 68 24.87 -1.40 37.22
C PRO A 68 24.24 -2.41 38.22
N VAL A 69 24.86 -3.61 38.24
CA VAL A 69 24.72 -4.76 39.17
C VAL A 69 25.19 -4.43 40.61
N PRO A 70 24.85 -5.20 41.69
CA PRO A 70 25.08 -6.65 41.90
C PRO A 70 23.79 -7.41 42.35
N SER A 71 23.72 -8.66 42.87
CA SER A 71 24.66 -9.59 43.57
C SER A 71 24.33 -11.08 43.30
N SER A 72 25.04 -12.01 43.99
CA SER A 72 24.78 -13.47 44.08
C SER A 72 25.06 -13.94 45.53
N PRO A 73 24.64 -15.14 46.01
CA PRO A 73 25.46 -16.37 45.80
C PRO A 73 24.68 -17.72 45.79
N GLY A 74 25.27 -18.82 45.26
CA GLY A 74 24.59 -20.14 45.35
C GLY A 74 25.19 -21.44 44.76
N ARG A 75 26.52 -21.66 44.77
CA ARG A 75 27.23 -22.99 44.76
C ARG A 75 26.72 -24.16 43.86
N HIS A 76 27.58 -24.67 42.96
CA HIS A 76 28.30 -25.96 43.16
C HIS A 76 29.32 -26.29 42.03
N ALA A 77 30.44 -26.91 42.44
CA ALA A 77 31.43 -27.75 41.72
C ALA A 77 32.02 -27.36 40.33
N ARG A 78 33.38 -27.36 40.28
CA ARG A 78 34.25 -27.58 39.09
C ARG A 78 34.95 -28.97 39.24
N PRO A 79 35.94 -29.42 38.44
CA PRO A 79 36.48 -28.96 37.14
C PRO A 79 36.71 -30.07 36.09
N ARG A 80 36.92 -29.72 34.81
CA ARG A 80 38.17 -30.00 34.04
C ARG A 80 38.14 -29.42 32.63
N ALA A 81 39.33 -29.27 32.04
CA ALA A 81 39.55 -28.55 30.80
C ALA A 81 39.54 -29.45 29.55
N SER A 82 39.10 -28.89 28.42
CA SER A 82 39.57 -29.30 27.09
C SER A 82 39.84 -28.04 26.25
N ARG A 83 40.93 -28.07 25.47
CA ARG A 83 41.40 -26.94 24.65
C ARG A 83 41.07 -27.19 23.18
N ARG A 84 40.54 -26.15 22.51
CA ARG A 84 40.61 -25.92 21.03
C ARG A 84 39.82 -26.91 20.13
N PRO A 85 39.66 -26.62 18.82
CA PRO A 85 40.07 -25.42 18.06
C PRO A 85 38.92 -24.65 17.39
N ALA A 86 39.22 -23.43 16.94
CA ALA A 86 38.32 -22.63 16.11
C ALA A 86 38.09 -23.28 14.74
N ARG A 87 36.82 -23.49 14.35
CA ARG A 87 36.44 -23.71 12.95
C ARG A 87 36.11 -22.38 12.28
N ARG A 88 36.94 -22.01 11.30
CA ARG A 88 36.67 -20.89 10.38
C ARG A 88 35.65 -21.32 9.32
N ARG A 89 35.05 -20.29 8.69
CA ARG A 89 34.37 -20.24 7.37
C ARG A 89 32.87 -20.58 7.34
N PRO A 90 32.12 -20.06 6.32
CA PRO A 90 32.43 -18.95 5.42
C PRO A 90 31.35 -17.84 5.41
N MET A 91 31.71 -16.69 4.81
CA MET A 91 30.73 -15.67 4.42
C MET A 91 29.79 -16.23 3.34
N LEU A 92 28.55 -16.56 3.71
CA LEU A 92 27.45 -16.87 2.77
C LEU A 92 26.20 -15.98 3.00
N SER A 93 26.32 -14.94 3.83
CA SER A 93 25.21 -14.10 4.29
C SER A 93 24.76 -13.01 3.31
N HIS A 94 25.43 -12.84 2.16
CA HIS A 94 25.18 -11.69 1.26
C HIS A 94 24.32 -12.01 0.03
N LEU A 95 24.09 -13.29 -0.31
CA LEU A 95 23.32 -13.67 -1.50
C LEU A 95 21.82 -13.89 -1.24
N ALA A 96 21.42 -14.14 0.01
CA ALA A 96 20.01 -14.27 0.39
C ALA A 96 19.24 -12.93 0.27
N SER A 97 19.93 -11.79 0.43
CA SER A 97 19.33 -10.46 0.52
C SER A 97 18.87 -9.89 -0.82
N PHE A 98 19.43 -10.33 -1.95
CA PHE A 98 19.11 -9.79 -3.28
C PHE A 98 17.92 -10.47 -3.97
N GLY A 99 17.73 -11.79 -3.76
CA GLY A 99 16.58 -12.51 -4.35
C GLY A 99 15.24 -12.04 -3.81
N LEU A 100 15.21 -11.64 -2.53
CA LEU A 100 14.01 -11.14 -1.85
C LEU A 100 13.55 -9.77 -2.37
N ALA A 101 14.48 -8.94 -2.87
CA ALA A 101 14.16 -7.64 -3.47
C ALA A 101 13.64 -7.76 -4.92
N ALA A 102 14.23 -8.63 -5.73
CA ALA A 102 13.84 -8.81 -7.13
C ALA A 102 12.43 -9.43 -7.28
N GLY A 103 12.07 -10.37 -6.40
CA GLY A 103 10.75 -11.02 -6.40
C GLY A 103 9.58 -10.08 -6.14
N MET A 104 9.77 -8.98 -5.39
CA MET A 104 8.73 -7.98 -5.16
C MET A 104 8.46 -7.10 -6.38
N MET A 105 9.45 -6.88 -7.25
CA MET A 105 9.40 -5.81 -8.24
C MET A 105 8.61 -6.18 -9.51
N VAL A 106 8.50 -7.47 -9.85
CA VAL A 106 7.66 -7.94 -10.97
C VAL A 106 6.17 -7.81 -10.66
N SER A 107 5.78 -7.87 -9.38
CA SER A 107 4.39 -7.71 -8.93
C SER A 107 3.92 -6.25 -8.87
N ALA A 108 4.82 -5.27 -8.96
CA ALA A 108 4.49 -3.86 -8.77
C ALA A 108 3.54 -3.31 -9.85
N PHE A 109 3.76 -3.67 -11.13
CA PHE A 109 2.92 -3.18 -12.24
C PHE A 109 1.49 -3.73 -12.19
N ALA A 110 1.32 -5.02 -11.91
CA ALA A 110 -0.01 -5.64 -11.77
C ALA A 110 -0.75 -5.09 -10.53
N THR A 111 -0.05 -4.87 -9.43
CA THR A 111 -0.66 -4.25 -8.23
C THR A 111 -1.11 -2.82 -8.51
N TYR A 112 -0.32 -2.02 -9.25
CA TYR A 112 -0.67 -0.63 -9.56
C TYR A 112 -1.90 -0.50 -10.48
N GLN A 113 -2.02 -1.39 -11.47
CA GLN A 113 -3.16 -1.40 -12.39
C GLN A 113 -4.41 -2.08 -11.80
N SER A 114 -4.30 -2.80 -10.68
CA SER A 114 -5.43 -3.52 -10.11
C SER A 114 -6.61 -2.62 -9.75
N VAL A 115 -7.82 -3.11 -10.02
CA VAL A 115 -9.11 -2.46 -9.76
C VAL A 115 -9.89 -3.27 -8.72
N PRO A 116 -10.98 -2.75 -8.12
CA PRO A 116 -11.83 -3.52 -7.23
C PRO A 116 -12.19 -4.89 -7.81
N GLY A 117 -12.14 -5.94 -7.00
CA GLY A 117 -12.33 -7.33 -7.42
C GLY A 117 -11.03 -8.08 -7.79
N ASP A 118 -9.96 -7.38 -8.16
CA ASP A 118 -8.66 -8.02 -8.44
C ASP A 118 -8.00 -8.58 -7.17
N SER A 119 -7.33 -9.73 -7.29
CA SER A 119 -6.64 -10.38 -6.16
C SER A 119 -5.50 -9.55 -5.55
N LEU A 120 -4.98 -8.55 -6.26
CA LEU A 120 -3.94 -7.64 -5.78
C LEU A 120 -4.49 -6.28 -5.30
N TYR A 121 -5.78 -6.02 -5.44
CA TYR A 121 -6.40 -4.75 -5.05
C TYR A 121 -6.28 -4.43 -3.55
N PRO A 122 -6.44 -5.40 -2.61
CA PRO A 122 -6.20 -5.12 -1.19
C PRO A 122 -4.75 -4.67 -0.90
N LEU A 123 -3.77 -5.18 -1.65
CA LEU A 123 -2.37 -4.76 -1.54
C LEU A 123 -2.16 -3.35 -2.08
N LYS A 124 -2.87 -2.97 -3.15
CA LYS A 124 -2.89 -1.59 -3.67
C LYS A 124 -3.45 -0.62 -2.62
N ARG A 125 -4.61 -0.91 -2.02
CA ARG A 125 -5.21 -0.07 -0.95
C ARG A 125 -4.30 0.02 0.29
N ALA A 126 -3.65 -1.07 0.69
CA ALA A 126 -2.68 -1.06 1.78
C ALA A 126 -1.46 -0.17 1.49
N ALA A 127 -0.94 -0.21 0.26
CA ALA A 127 0.16 0.67 -0.16
C ALA A 127 -0.27 2.16 -0.19
N GLU A 128 -1.42 2.47 -0.78
CA GLU A 128 -1.95 3.85 -0.85
C GLU A 128 -2.22 4.45 0.53
N SER A 129 -2.91 3.72 1.41
CA SER A 129 -3.19 4.17 2.78
C SER A 129 -1.90 4.37 3.60
N THR A 130 -0.86 3.57 3.33
CA THR A 130 0.47 3.77 3.92
C THR A 130 1.10 5.08 3.41
N LEU A 131 0.98 5.40 2.11
CA LEU A 131 1.46 6.67 1.57
C LEU A 131 0.72 7.88 2.18
N VAL A 132 -0.61 7.81 2.36
CA VAL A 132 -1.36 8.87 3.06
C VAL A 132 -0.86 9.04 4.50
N ARG A 133 -0.69 7.94 5.24
CA ARG A 133 -0.23 7.97 6.65
C ARG A 133 1.20 8.47 6.81
N LEU A 134 2.08 8.18 5.84
CA LEU A 134 3.48 8.63 5.83
C LEU A 134 3.65 10.07 5.30
N SER A 135 2.59 10.75 4.85
CA SER A 135 2.66 12.18 4.56
C SER A 135 3.02 12.97 5.83
N ALA A 136 3.98 13.88 5.70
CA ALA A 136 4.60 14.59 6.83
C ALA A 136 3.67 15.61 7.49
N ASP A 137 2.87 16.32 6.69
CA ASP A 137 1.98 17.39 7.12
C ASP A 137 0.54 17.18 6.60
N ASP A 138 -0.41 17.95 7.11
CA ASP A 138 -1.83 17.80 6.80
C ASP A 138 -2.19 18.28 5.37
N ALA A 139 -1.39 19.16 4.75
CA ALA A 139 -1.59 19.56 3.34
C ALA A 139 -1.20 18.40 2.40
N GLN A 140 -0.04 17.79 2.61
CA GLN A 140 0.42 16.61 1.87
C GLN A 140 -0.49 15.38 2.13
N ARG A 141 -1.11 15.27 3.31
CA ARG A 141 -2.18 14.28 3.54
C ARG A 141 -3.43 14.60 2.72
N GLY A 142 -3.86 15.86 2.73
CA GLY A 142 -4.99 16.34 1.92
C GLY A 142 -4.79 16.04 0.43
N GLU A 143 -3.62 16.39 -0.13
CA GLU A 143 -3.28 16.11 -1.53
C GLU A 143 -3.30 14.61 -1.86
N ARG A 144 -2.74 13.74 -1.01
CA ARG A 144 -2.76 12.28 -1.27
C ARG A 144 -4.17 11.67 -1.19
N GLU A 145 -5.06 12.20 -0.36
CA GLU A 145 -6.47 11.81 -0.34
C GLU A 145 -7.18 12.24 -1.65
N LEU A 146 -6.92 13.47 -2.13
CA LEU A 146 -7.42 13.92 -3.44
C LEU A 146 -6.88 13.07 -4.61
N ASP A 147 -5.62 12.64 -4.56
CA ASP A 147 -5.06 11.70 -5.53
C ASP A 147 -5.68 10.28 -5.42
N SER A 148 -6.01 9.82 -4.21
CA SER A 148 -6.75 8.55 -4.05
C SER A 148 -8.17 8.66 -4.62
N ALA A 149 -8.87 9.78 -4.42
CA ALA A 149 -10.18 10.04 -5.03
C ALA A 149 -10.12 10.08 -6.57
N LYS A 150 -9.11 10.71 -7.16
CA LYS A 150 -8.84 10.64 -8.61
C LYS A 150 -8.53 9.23 -9.10
N THR A 151 -7.95 8.40 -8.23
CA THR A 151 -7.67 6.98 -8.54
C THR A 151 -8.94 6.14 -8.47
N ARG A 152 -9.79 6.33 -7.45
CA ARG A 152 -11.10 5.68 -7.35
C ARG A 152 -12.00 6.00 -8.54
N ALA A 153 -12.02 7.26 -9.00
CA ALA A 153 -12.77 7.65 -10.21
C ALA A 153 -12.33 6.87 -11.47
N LYS A 154 -11.02 6.67 -11.67
CA LYS A 154 -10.50 5.84 -12.78
C LYS A 154 -10.86 4.36 -12.64
N GLU A 155 -10.95 3.86 -11.41
CA GLU A 155 -11.39 2.49 -11.15
C GLU A 155 -12.88 2.32 -11.44
N VAL A 156 -13.73 3.28 -11.07
CA VAL A 156 -15.14 3.32 -11.51
C VAL A 156 -15.23 3.28 -13.04
N ALA A 157 -14.43 4.09 -13.75
CA ALA A 157 -14.35 4.04 -15.21
C ALA A 157 -14.00 2.64 -15.75
N SER A 158 -13.07 1.96 -15.08
CA SER A 158 -12.58 0.63 -15.49
C SER A 158 -13.57 -0.49 -15.19
N LEU A 159 -14.32 -0.37 -14.08
CA LEU A 159 -15.41 -1.27 -13.73
C LEU A 159 -16.59 -1.13 -14.70
N LEU A 160 -16.95 0.09 -15.11
CA LEU A 160 -18.00 0.35 -16.09
C LEU A 160 -17.64 -0.12 -17.50
N GLY A 161 -16.35 -0.07 -17.87
CA GLY A 161 -15.84 -0.66 -19.11
C GLY A 161 -15.68 -2.18 -19.09
N SER A 162 -15.82 -2.81 -17.92
CA SER A 162 -15.77 -4.25 -17.71
C SER A 162 -17.19 -4.82 -17.56
N ALA A 163 -17.35 -6.15 -17.61
CA ALA A 163 -18.66 -6.79 -17.54
C ALA A 163 -19.26 -6.82 -16.11
N GLY A 164 -19.57 -5.64 -15.57
CA GLY A 164 -20.61 -5.39 -14.58
C GLY A 164 -20.51 -6.09 -13.22
N ASP A 165 -19.73 -5.51 -12.30
CA ASP A 165 -19.88 -5.77 -10.85
C ASP A 165 -20.45 -4.50 -10.17
N GLY A 166 -21.79 -4.39 -10.19
CA GLY A 166 -22.52 -3.22 -9.69
C GLY A 166 -22.25 -2.88 -8.21
N PRO A 167 -22.20 -3.84 -7.28
CA PRO A 167 -21.76 -3.62 -5.92
C PRO A 167 -20.39 -2.93 -5.82
N LEU A 168 -19.40 -3.39 -6.58
CA LEU A 168 -18.06 -2.78 -6.59
C LEU A 168 -18.05 -1.35 -7.13
N VAL A 169 -18.89 -1.03 -8.12
CA VAL A 169 -19.04 0.35 -8.62
C VAL A 169 -19.56 1.28 -7.51
N GLY A 170 -20.58 0.87 -6.76
CA GLY A 170 -21.14 1.66 -5.65
C GLY A 170 -20.16 1.84 -4.49
N GLU A 171 -19.46 0.77 -4.10
CA GLU A 171 -18.40 0.83 -3.08
C GLU A 171 -17.26 1.78 -3.51
N THR A 172 -16.85 1.73 -4.78
CA THR A 172 -15.76 2.58 -5.30
C THR A 172 -16.16 4.04 -5.46
N LEU A 173 -17.43 4.32 -5.81
CA LEU A 173 -18.00 5.67 -5.76
C LEU A 173 -18.01 6.21 -4.32
N LYS A 174 -18.28 5.35 -3.32
CA LYS A 174 -18.23 5.74 -1.91
C LYS A 174 -16.80 6.03 -1.45
N ASP A 175 -15.85 5.15 -1.74
CA ASP A 175 -14.43 5.36 -1.46
C ASP A 175 -13.91 6.66 -2.11
N MET A 176 -14.37 6.97 -3.33
CA MET A 176 -14.06 8.22 -4.04
C MET A 176 -14.56 9.44 -3.25
N GLU A 177 -15.81 9.41 -2.79
CA GLU A 177 -16.42 10.48 -2.02
C GLU A 177 -15.73 10.67 -0.66
N ASP A 178 -15.49 9.59 0.09
CA ASP A 178 -14.89 9.63 1.43
C ASP A 178 -13.45 10.19 1.38
N SER A 179 -12.62 9.76 0.42
CA SER A 179 -11.29 10.37 0.20
C SER A 179 -11.39 11.81 -0.31
N THR A 180 -12.39 12.16 -1.13
CA THR A 180 -12.60 13.56 -1.56
C THR A 180 -12.88 14.47 -0.37
N ARG A 181 -13.85 14.11 0.48
CA ARG A 181 -14.23 14.87 1.69
C ARG A 181 -13.07 14.97 2.68
N SER A 182 -12.34 13.87 2.88
CA SER A 182 -11.14 13.83 3.75
C SER A 182 -10.02 14.73 3.21
N GLY A 183 -9.77 14.71 1.90
CA GLY A 183 -8.77 15.54 1.24
C GLY A 183 -9.07 17.02 1.34
N ILE A 184 -10.31 17.42 1.02
CA ILE A 184 -10.77 18.82 1.13
C ILE A 184 -10.68 19.30 2.58
N SER A 185 -11.24 18.57 3.54
CA SER A 185 -11.25 18.99 4.96
C SER A 185 -9.85 19.15 5.56
N ARG A 186 -8.87 18.34 5.12
CA ARG A 186 -7.46 18.52 5.50
C ARG A 186 -6.84 19.74 4.83
N LEU A 187 -7.05 19.87 3.51
CA LEU A 187 -6.42 20.92 2.72
C LEU A 187 -6.98 22.31 3.03
N GLU A 188 -8.27 22.44 3.37
CA GLU A 188 -8.86 23.70 3.85
C GLU A 188 -8.28 24.16 5.19
N ARG A 189 -7.99 23.21 6.10
CA ARG A 189 -7.38 23.52 7.40
C ARG A 189 -5.90 23.87 7.28
N ALA A 190 -5.17 23.21 6.38
CA ALA A 190 -3.73 23.41 6.20
C ALA A 190 -3.40 24.57 5.24
N GLU A 191 -4.19 24.75 4.18
CA GLU A 191 -4.07 25.81 3.17
C GLU A 191 -5.44 26.48 2.90
N PRO A 192 -5.91 27.38 3.78
CA PRO A 192 -7.16 28.10 3.57
C PRO A 192 -7.19 28.81 2.21
N ARG A 193 -8.28 28.60 1.45
CA ARG A 193 -8.49 29.11 0.08
C ARG A 193 -7.50 28.57 -0.97
N SER A 194 -6.89 27.40 -0.76
CA SER A 194 -5.97 26.78 -1.73
C SER A 194 -6.62 26.60 -3.13
N PRO A 195 -6.00 27.08 -4.22
CA PRO A 195 -6.53 26.91 -5.58
C PRO A 195 -6.53 25.44 -6.02
N LYS A 196 -5.80 24.56 -5.29
CA LYS A 196 -5.76 23.11 -5.50
C LYS A 196 -7.14 22.48 -5.39
N ILE A 197 -7.98 22.93 -4.45
CA ILE A 197 -9.35 22.42 -4.26
C ILE A 197 -10.22 22.73 -5.48
N LYS A 198 -10.23 24.00 -5.92
CA LYS A 198 -10.97 24.42 -7.11
C LYS A 198 -10.49 23.73 -8.38
N LYS A 199 -9.19 23.44 -8.50
CA LYS A 199 -8.64 22.65 -9.61
C LYS A 199 -9.13 21.20 -9.53
N PHE A 200 -8.95 20.54 -8.39
CA PHE A 200 -9.40 19.17 -8.15
C PHE A 200 -10.87 19.00 -8.53
N ALA A 201 -11.75 19.88 -8.04
CA ALA A 201 -13.19 19.78 -8.29
C ALA A 201 -13.55 19.89 -9.78
N ARG A 202 -12.83 20.69 -10.58
CA ARG A 202 -12.99 20.70 -12.05
C ARG A 202 -12.49 19.42 -12.69
N ASP A 203 -11.23 19.04 -12.42
CA ASP A 203 -10.61 17.81 -12.95
C ASP A 203 -11.50 16.57 -12.68
N GLN A 204 -12.11 16.54 -11.50
CA GLN A 204 -12.93 15.44 -10.99
C GLN A 204 -14.35 15.46 -11.58
N LYS A 205 -14.97 16.64 -11.75
CA LYS A 205 -16.23 16.80 -12.49
C LYS A 205 -16.08 16.34 -13.94
N GLU A 206 -14.99 16.74 -14.61
CA GLU A 206 -14.66 16.33 -15.99
C GLU A 206 -14.54 14.80 -16.10
N MET A 207 -14.01 14.14 -15.08
CA MET A 207 -13.87 12.68 -15.05
C MET A 207 -15.20 11.95 -14.76
N VAL A 208 -15.98 12.40 -13.77
CA VAL A 208 -17.16 11.67 -13.28
C VAL A 208 -18.43 11.95 -14.11
N SER A 209 -18.62 13.15 -14.65
CA SER A 209 -19.86 13.50 -15.40
C SER A 209 -20.15 12.56 -16.59
N PRO A 210 -19.16 12.13 -17.41
CA PRO A 210 -19.39 11.17 -18.50
C PRO A 210 -19.77 9.76 -18.05
N MET A 211 -19.64 9.44 -16.76
CA MET A 211 -20.00 8.12 -16.20
C MET A 211 -21.49 8.01 -15.89
N LEU A 212 -22.17 9.13 -15.57
CA LEU A 212 -23.57 9.15 -15.15
C LEU A 212 -24.51 8.27 -16.01
N PRO A 213 -24.47 8.30 -17.36
CA PRO A 213 -25.39 7.50 -18.19
C PRO A 213 -25.12 5.99 -18.17
N GLN A 214 -24.02 5.55 -17.54
CA GLN A 214 -23.60 4.15 -17.43
C GLN A 214 -23.88 3.58 -16.03
N LEU A 215 -24.22 4.43 -15.05
CA LEU A 215 -24.54 4.05 -13.69
C LEU A 215 -25.99 3.53 -13.58
N ASN A 216 -26.25 2.64 -12.63
CA ASN A 216 -27.63 2.31 -12.26
C ASN A 216 -28.24 3.40 -11.34
N GLY A 217 -29.54 3.33 -11.06
CA GLY A 217 -30.26 4.41 -10.36
C GLY A 217 -29.63 4.86 -9.03
N ASP A 218 -29.27 3.93 -8.16
CA ASP A 218 -28.68 4.25 -6.85
C ASP A 218 -27.27 4.86 -7.00
N GLN A 219 -26.45 4.28 -7.88
CA GLN A 219 -25.11 4.79 -8.20
C GLN A 219 -25.16 6.16 -8.87
N GLN A 220 -26.13 6.39 -9.75
CA GLN A 220 -26.31 7.67 -10.44
C GLN A 220 -26.71 8.75 -9.43
N ALA A 221 -27.68 8.48 -8.55
CA ALA A 221 -28.06 9.41 -7.48
C ALA A 221 -26.89 9.74 -6.54
N GLN A 222 -26.06 8.74 -6.20
CA GLN A 222 -24.82 8.96 -5.44
C GLN A 222 -23.83 9.86 -6.19
N ALA A 223 -23.58 9.59 -7.47
CA ALA A 223 -22.66 10.37 -8.30
C ALA A 223 -23.17 11.80 -8.56
N GLU A 224 -24.47 12.01 -8.70
CA GLU A 224 -25.09 13.35 -8.81
C GLU A 224 -24.95 14.14 -7.51
N GLY A 225 -25.21 13.52 -6.35
CA GLY A 225 -24.97 14.13 -5.04
C GLY A 225 -23.50 14.50 -4.81
N TYR A 226 -22.58 13.66 -5.27
CA TYR A 226 -21.14 13.93 -5.26
C TYR A 226 -20.75 15.10 -6.18
N LEU A 227 -21.28 15.14 -7.42
CA LEU A 227 -21.03 16.22 -8.37
C LEU A 227 -21.53 17.56 -7.82
N HIS A 228 -22.74 17.59 -7.25
CA HIS A 228 -23.29 18.77 -6.58
C HIS A 228 -22.40 19.25 -5.42
N TYR A 229 -21.87 18.32 -4.61
CA TYR A 229 -20.93 18.66 -3.54
C TYR A 229 -19.64 19.32 -4.07
N ILE A 230 -19.00 18.76 -5.11
CA ILE A 230 -17.75 19.35 -5.63
C ILE A 230 -17.98 20.64 -6.43
N GLU A 231 -19.14 20.82 -7.04
CA GLU A 231 -19.53 22.09 -7.70
C GLU A 231 -19.62 23.25 -6.71
N GLY A 232 -20.16 23.00 -5.51
CA GLY A 232 -20.20 23.98 -4.41
C GLY A 232 -18.82 24.51 -4.00
N LEU A 233 -17.74 23.77 -4.27
CA LEU A 233 -16.35 24.18 -4.00
C LEU A 233 -15.79 25.11 -5.09
N VAL A 234 -16.34 25.03 -6.32
CA VAL A 234 -15.86 25.80 -7.47
C VAL A 234 -16.53 27.17 -7.54
N ALA A 235 -17.80 27.25 -7.12
CA ALA A 235 -18.63 28.46 -7.13
C ALA A 235 -17.88 29.72 -6.60
N PRO A 236 -18.17 30.91 -7.15
CA PRO A 236 -17.62 32.15 -6.63
C PRO A 236 -18.16 32.40 -5.21
N GLN A 237 -17.26 32.89 -4.33
CA GLN A 237 -17.63 33.58 -3.10
C GLN A 237 -17.56 35.09 -3.35
#